data_AF-A0A0F9T3V8-F1
#
_entry.id   AF-A0A0F9T3V8-F1
#
_cell.length_a   1.000
_cell.length_b   1.000
_cell.length_c   1.000
_cell.angle_alpha   90.00
_cell.angle_beta   90.00
_cell.angle_gamma   90.00
#
_symmetry.space_group_name_H-M   'P 1'
#
loop_
_entity.id
_entity.type
_entity.pdbx_description
1 polymer ?
#
loop_
_entity_poly.entity_id
_entity_poly.type
_entity_poly.pdbx_seq_one_letter_code
_entity_poly.pdbx_strand_id
1 'polypeptide(L)'
;MKKFIPPTLAEVYDYITEKGYKVDAEKFMEYFTVGDWIDSKGNKVRNWKQKIITWSGGEKVENKSCVICRNKGTSFQMTKDKKVWLCDECKRYLGGNWGGVPLAKLERIIEQNKSRIDKRLSQPDQDAVLNQQRQTALRGLKKN
;
A
#
# COMPACT_ATOMS: atom_id res chain seq x y z
N MET A 1 -12.31 22.94 21.01
CA MET A 1 -12.11 21.47 20.99
C MET A 1 -12.70 20.92 19.69
N LYS A 2 -11.92 20.19 18.86
CA LYS A 2 -12.48 19.54 17.67
C LYS A 2 -13.31 18.34 18.10
N LYS A 3 -14.60 18.33 17.73
CA LYS A 3 -15.47 17.16 17.92
C LYS A 3 -14.88 16.01 17.11
N PHE A 4 -14.77 14.84 17.72
CA PHE A 4 -14.41 13.64 17.00
C PHE A 4 -15.56 13.30 16.06
N ILE A 5 -15.25 13.14 14.77
CA ILE A 5 -16.20 12.70 13.76
C ILE A 5 -15.73 11.31 13.34
N PRO A 6 -16.55 10.26 13.54
CA PRO A 6 -16.21 8.93 13.08
C PRO A 6 -16.14 8.95 11.54
N PRO A 7 -15.10 8.33 10.94
CA PRO A 7 -14.99 8.19 9.50
C PRO A 7 -16.05 7.24 8.94
N THR A 8 -16.23 7.33 7.63
CA THR A 8 -16.92 6.34 6.83
C THR A 8 -15.99 5.19 6.46
N LEU A 9 -16.57 4.03 6.11
CA LEU A 9 -15.79 2.88 5.62
C LEU A 9 -14.96 3.23 4.39
N ALA A 10 -15.50 4.04 3.48
CA ALA A 10 -14.80 4.52 2.29
C ALA A 10 -13.55 5.34 2.64
N GLU A 11 -13.66 6.31 3.56
CA GLU A 11 -12.50 7.11 4.00
C GLU A 11 -11.40 6.26 4.65
N VAL A 12 -11.78 5.23 5.41
CA VAL A 12 -10.84 4.28 6.00
C VAL A 12 -10.15 3.47 4.91
N TYR A 13 -10.91 2.96 3.94
CA TYR A 13 -10.38 2.18 2.81
C TYR A 13 -9.40 3.00 1.96
N ASP A 14 -9.77 4.23 1.61
CA ASP A 14 -8.92 5.14 0.85
C ASP A 14 -7.63 5.44 1.60
N TYR A 15 -7.71 5.72 2.90
CA TYR A 15 -6.53 6.00 3.72
C TYR A 15 -5.58 4.79 3.83
N ILE A 16 -6.12 3.59 4.02
CA ILE A 16 -5.33 2.35 4.08
C ILE A 16 -4.64 2.10 2.74
N THR A 17 -5.37 2.26 1.64
CA THR A 17 -4.86 2.04 0.28
C THR A 17 -3.80 3.07 -0.11
N GLU A 18 -4.06 4.36 0.12
CA GLU A 18 -3.14 5.47 -0.18
C GLU A 18 -1.81 5.31 0.58
N LYS A 19 -1.87 4.88 1.84
CA LYS A 19 -0.68 4.72 2.68
C LYS A 19 -0.06 3.32 2.61
N GLY A 20 -0.73 2.37 1.96
CA GLY A 20 -0.30 0.98 1.82
C GLY A 20 -0.25 0.23 3.15
N TYR A 21 -1.18 0.49 4.08
CA TYR A 21 -1.24 -0.25 5.35
C TYR A 21 -1.87 -1.63 5.15
N LYS A 22 -1.41 -2.61 5.92
CA LYS A 22 -1.98 -3.97 5.92
C LYS A 22 -3.08 -4.10 6.99
N VAL A 23 -4.18 -3.37 6.80
CA VAL A 23 -5.33 -3.35 7.72
C VAL A 23 -6.60 -3.66 6.94
N ASP A 24 -7.46 -4.52 7.50
CA ASP A 24 -8.80 -4.79 6.99
C ASP A 24 -9.74 -3.65 7.42
N ALA A 25 -10.21 -2.87 6.45
CA ALA A 25 -11.03 -1.68 6.69
C ALA A 25 -12.37 -2.01 7.36
N GLU A 26 -13.00 -3.13 6.97
CA GLU A 26 -14.30 -3.55 7.50
C GLU A 26 -14.15 -3.96 8.97
N LYS A 27 -13.16 -4.81 9.27
CA LYS A 27 -12.90 -5.23 10.66
C LYS A 27 -12.49 -4.07 11.55
N PHE A 28 -11.71 -3.12 11.03
CA PHE A 28 -11.35 -1.92 11.78
C PHE A 28 -12.60 -1.09 12.12
N MET A 29 -13.46 -0.85 11.13
CA MET A 29 -14.69 -0.08 11.34
C MET A 29 -15.67 -0.80 12.27
N GLU A 30 -15.86 -2.11 12.12
CA GLU A 30 -16.73 -2.90 12.99
C GLU A 30 -16.25 -2.85 14.44
N TYR A 31 -14.96 -3.09 14.69
CA TYR A 31 -14.37 -3.07 16.03
C TYR A 31 -14.61 -1.73 16.75
N PHE A 32 -14.31 -0.61 16.09
CA PHE A 32 -14.46 0.71 16.71
C PHE A 32 -15.92 1.19 16.74
N THR A 33 -16.76 0.76 15.80
CA THR A 33 -18.21 1.07 15.85
C THR A 33 -18.88 0.34 17.01
N VAL A 34 -18.63 -0.97 17.18
CA VAL A 34 -19.19 -1.76 18.29
C VAL A 34 -18.67 -1.28 19.63
N GLY A 35 -17.42 -0.83 19.70
CA GLY A 35 -16.81 -0.28 20.90
C GLY A 35 -17.13 1.20 21.17
N ASP A 36 -18.11 1.80 20.51
CA ASP A 36 -18.47 3.23 20.65
C ASP A 36 -17.27 4.19 20.50
N TRP A 37 -16.32 3.84 19.64
CA TRP A 37 -15.07 4.57 19.42
C TRP A 37 -14.23 4.72 20.70
N ILE A 38 -14.23 3.69 21.54
CA ILE A 38 -13.40 3.58 22.73
C ILE A 38 -12.24 2.63 22.43
N ASP A 39 -11.02 3.03 22.81
CA ASP A 39 -9.85 2.17 22.67
C ASP A 39 -9.78 1.09 23.76
N SER A 40 -8.87 0.12 23.61
CA SER A 40 -8.69 -0.96 24.58
C SER A 40 -8.28 -0.49 25.99
N LYS A 41 -7.90 0.78 26.15
CA LYS A 41 -7.57 1.41 27.43
C LYS A 41 -8.74 2.20 28.03
N GLY A 42 -9.92 2.16 27.42
CA GLY A 42 -11.10 2.89 27.87
C GLY A 42 -11.14 4.36 27.44
N ASN A 43 -10.24 4.82 26.57
CA ASN A 43 -10.19 6.21 26.12
C ASN A 43 -10.95 6.41 24.82
N LYS A 44 -11.72 7.50 24.73
CA LYS A 44 -12.37 7.92 23.48
C LYS A 44 -11.33 8.20 22.40
N VAL A 45 -11.52 7.59 21.23
CA VAL A 45 -10.69 7.82 20.05
C VAL A 45 -10.87 9.27 19.60
N ARG A 46 -9.74 9.98 19.42
CA ARG A 46 -9.71 11.36 18.90
C ARG A 46 -9.18 11.44 17.48
N ASN A 47 -8.46 10.41 17.04
CA ASN A 47 -7.83 10.34 15.72
C ASN A 47 -7.81 8.88 15.27
N TRP A 48 -8.72 8.54 14.37
CA TRP A 48 -8.86 7.19 13.83
C TRP A 48 -7.67 6.80 12.93
N LYS A 49 -7.05 7.75 12.23
CA LYS A 49 -5.87 7.51 11.38
C LYS A 49 -4.70 6.99 12.22
N GLN A 50 -4.50 7.56 13.41
CA GLN A 50 -3.47 7.07 14.34
C GLN A 50 -3.74 5.63 14.79
N LYS A 51 -5.02 5.28 15.00
CA LYS A 51 -5.39 3.90 15.39
C LYS A 51 -5.11 2.91 14.26
N ILE A 52 -5.29 3.28 13.00
CA ILE A 52 -4.88 2.43 11.85
C ILE A 52 -3.37 2.18 11.85
N ILE A 53 -2.55 3.20 12.13
CA ILE A 53 -1.09 3.04 12.22
C ILE A 53 -0.70 2.05 13.33
N THR A 54 -1.38 2.13 14.48
CA THR A 54 -1.16 1.19 15.58
C THR A 54 -1.65 -0.22 15.22
N TRP A 55 -2.82 -0.33 14.61
CA TRP A 55 -3.43 -1.61 14.20
C TRP A 55 -2.64 -2.32 13.10
N SER A 56 -1.99 -1.57 12.21
CA SER A 56 -1.12 -2.15 11.20
C SER A 56 0.19 -2.69 11.77
N GLY A 57 0.49 -2.43 13.06
CA GLY A 57 1.79 -2.77 13.65
C GLY A 57 2.95 -2.01 13.03
N GLY A 58 2.67 -0.91 12.31
CA GLY A 58 3.65 -0.24 11.45
C GLY A 58 4.00 -1.01 10.17
N GLU A 59 3.38 -2.17 9.93
CA GLU A 59 3.57 -2.94 8.71
C GLU A 59 2.89 -2.23 7.52
N LYS A 60 3.70 -1.93 6.51
CA LYS A 60 3.22 -1.51 5.19
C LYS A 60 3.31 -2.69 4.24
N VAL A 61 2.38 -2.75 3.30
CA VAL A 61 2.47 -3.68 2.17
C VAL A 61 3.72 -3.31 1.38
N GLU A 62 4.78 -4.10 1.53
CA GLU A 62 5.99 -3.90 0.76
C GLU A 62 5.68 -4.13 -0.72
N ASN A 63 5.78 -3.08 -1.53
CA ASN A 63 5.69 -3.21 -2.96
C ASN A 63 6.98 -3.85 -3.50
N LYS A 64 6.97 -5.18 -3.65
CA LYS A 64 8.13 -5.99 -4.09
C LYS A 64 8.43 -5.90 -5.59
N SER A 65 7.87 -4.89 -6.27
CA SER A 65 8.03 -4.71 -7.71
C SER A 65 9.13 -3.70 -8.02
N CYS A 66 9.82 -3.91 -9.14
CA CYS A 66 10.86 -3.03 -9.64
C CYS A 66 10.34 -1.58 -9.73
N VAL A 67 11.03 -0.62 -9.10
CA VAL A 67 10.62 0.79 -9.14
C VAL A 67 10.72 1.42 -10.54
N ILE A 68 11.40 0.76 -11.48
CA ILE A 68 11.56 1.22 -12.87
C ILE A 68 10.49 0.59 -13.78
N CYS A 69 10.39 -0.74 -13.82
CA CYS A 69 9.52 -1.46 -14.76
C CYS A 69 8.39 -2.27 -14.11
N ARG A 70 8.35 -2.32 -12.76
CA ARG A 70 7.43 -3.10 -11.92
C ARG A 70 7.41 -4.62 -12.15
N ASN A 71 8.39 -5.18 -12.85
CA ASN A 71 8.62 -6.63 -12.81
C ASN A 71 9.00 -7.05 -11.39
N LYS A 72 8.77 -8.32 -11.05
CA LYS A 72 9.25 -8.86 -9.78
C LYS A 72 10.76 -8.61 -9.69
N GLY A 73 11.19 -8.10 -8.57
CA GLY A 73 12.59 -7.78 -8.33
C GLY A 73 13.02 -8.29 -6.98
N THR A 74 14.28 -8.02 -6.65
CA THR A 74 14.79 -8.20 -5.30
C THR A 74 15.05 -6.84 -4.68
N SER A 75 14.90 -6.77 -3.35
CA SER A 75 15.18 -5.56 -2.62
C SER A 75 16.67 -5.24 -2.68
N PHE A 76 16.96 -3.97 -2.80
CA PHE A 76 18.29 -3.40 -2.85
C PHE A 76 18.36 -2.25 -1.83
N GLN A 77 19.33 -2.33 -0.92
CA GLN A 77 19.55 -1.30 0.09
C GLN A 77 20.28 -0.13 -0.57
N MET A 78 19.61 1.02 -0.70
CA MET A 78 20.17 2.19 -1.37
C MET A 78 20.91 3.11 -0.42
N THR A 79 20.32 3.38 0.74
CA THR A 79 20.94 4.13 1.85
C THR A 79 20.69 3.38 3.15
N LYS A 80 21.22 3.86 4.27
CA LYS A 80 20.94 3.27 5.60
C LYS A 80 19.44 3.15 5.89
N ASP A 81 18.64 4.12 5.43
CA ASP A 81 17.22 4.24 5.77
C ASP A 81 16.26 3.94 4.60
N LYS A 82 16.79 3.68 3.39
CA LYS A 82 15.97 3.52 2.17
C LYS A 82 16.32 2.25 1.40
N LYS A 83 15.32 1.39 1.25
CA LYS A 83 15.32 0.17 0.44
C LYS A 83 14.46 0.38 -0.81
N VAL A 84 14.93 -0.06 -1.97
CA VAL A 84 14.19 -0.01 -3.24
C VAL A 84 14.14 -1.41 -3.85
N TRP A 85 13.15 -1.69 -4.69
CA TRP A 85 13.07 -2.96 -5.41
C TRP A 85 13.45 -2.76 -6.86
N LEU A 86 14.33 -3.61 -7.41
CA LEU A 86 14.73 -3.57 -8.82
C LEU A 86 14.76 -4.99 -9.38
N CYS A 87 14.27 -5.19 -10.62
CA CYS A 87 14.45 -6.45 -11.33
C CYS A 87 15.86 -6.55 -11.91
N ASP A 88 16.31 -7.77 -12.22
CA ASP A 88 17.70 -8.00 -12.65
C ASP A 88 18.06 -7.31 -13.96
N GLU A 89 17.10 -7.15 -14.87
CA GLU A 89 17.28 -6.41 -16.12
C GLU A 89 17.49 -4.92 -15.88
N CYS A 90 16.59 -4.29 -15.10
CA CYS A 90 16.75 -2.89 -14.71
C CYS A 90 18.02 -2.67 -13.89
N LYS A 91 18.44 -3.67 -13.09
CA LYS A 91 19.73 -3.62 -12.43
C LYS A 91 20.86 -3.52 -13.47
N ARG A 92 20.97 -4.48 -14.38
CA ARG A 92 22.01 -4.47 -15.43
C ARG A 92 22.04 -3.15 -16.21
N TYR A 93 20.86 -2.61 -16.55
CA TYR A 93 20.73 -1.34 -17.27
C TYR A 93 21.33 -0.13 -16.52
N LEU A 94 21.23 -0.10 -15.19
CA LEU A 94 21.81 0.98 -14.39
C LEU A 94 23.35 0.91 -14.31
N GLY A 95 23.95 -0.19 -14.76
CA GLY A 95 25.39 -0.30 -15.07
C GLY A 95 26.34 0.00 -13.92
N GLY A 96 25.99 -0.35 -12.68
CA GLY A 96 26.79 -0.02 -11.50
C GLY A 96 27.35 -1.25 -10.79
N ASN A 97 28.61 -1.16 -10.34
CA ASN A 97 29.04 -1.88 -9.15
C ASN A 97 28.21 -1.30 -7.98
N TRP A 98 27.44 -2.14 -7.29
CA TRP A 98 26.27 -1.74 -6.51
C TRP A 98 26.56 -1.10 -5.15
N GLY A 99 27.77 -0.57 -4.95
CA GLY A 99 28.09 0.32 -3.85
C GLY A 99 27.95 1.78 -4.29
N GLY A 100 26.99 2.52 -3.71
CA GLY A 100 27.02 3.99 -3.76
C GLY A 100 26.50 4.66 -5.04
N VAL A 101 25.48 4.11 -5.71
CA VAL A 101 24.79 4.84 -6.80
C VAL A 101 24.25 6.18 -6.25
N PRO A 102 24.65 7.34 -6.81
CA PRO A 102 24.18 8.63 -6.31
C PRO A 102 22.67 8.77 -6.48
N LEU A 103 21.99 9.24 -5.42
CA LEU A 103 20.53 9.42 -5.37
C LEU A 103 20.01 10.19 -6.59
N ALA A 104 20.71 11.25 -7.00
CA ALA A 104 20.36 12.08 -8.16
C ALA A 104 20.32 11.30 -9.49
N LYS A 105 21.18 10.29 -9.67
CA LYS A 105 21.17 9.45 -10.87
C LYS A 105 19.94 8.54 -10.87
N LEU A 106 19.57 8.00 -9.71
CA LEU A 106 18.36 7.19 -9.59
C LEU A 106 17.09 8.03 -9.78
N GLU A 107 17.02 9.21 -9.16
CA GLU A 107 15.88 10.12 -9.29
C GLU A 107 15.63 10.48 -10.75
N ARG A 108 16.69 10.80 -11.51
CA ARG A 108 16.59 11.05 -12.95
C ARG A 108 16.04 9.85 -13.73
N ILE A 109 16.43 8.63 -13.37
CA ILE A 109 16.00 7.42 -14.07
C ILE A 109 14.56 7.03 -13.70
N ILE A 110 14.16 7.23 -12.45
CA ILE A 110 12.76 7.10 -12.03
C ILE A 110 11.89 8.11 -12.79
N GLU A 111 12.31 9.37 -12.86
CA GLU A 111 11.58 10.43 -13.57
C GLU A 111 11.44 10.12 -15.08
N GLN A 112 12.51 9.63 -15.72
CA GLN A 112 12.46 9.19 -17.12
C GLN A 112 11.49 8.02 -17.37
N ASN A 113 11.25 7.17 -16.37
CA ASN A 113 10.34 6.04 -16.47
C ASN A 113 8.95 6.33 -15.87
N LYS A 114 8.74 7.54 -15.34
CA LYS A 114 7.53 7.96 -14.62
C LYS A 114 6.25 7.80 -15.45
N SER A 115 6.28 8.08 -16.75
CA SER A 115 5.12 7.87 -17.64
C SER A 115 4.70 6.39 -17.73
N ARG A 116 5.66 5.46 -17.67
CA ARG A 116 5.41 4.00 -17.63
C ARG A 116 4.98 3.55 -16.24
N ILE A 117 5.48 4.21 -15.21
CA ILE A 117 5.06 4.05 -13.83
C ILE A 117 3.59 4.50 -13.74
N ASP A 118 3.24 5.76 -13.93
CA ASP A 118 1.86 6.26 -13.76
C ASP A 118 0.82 5.41 -14.52
N LYS A 119 1.10 5.03 -15.77
CA LYS A 119 0.21 4.16 -16.57
C LYS A 119 -0.16 2.82 -15.92
N ARG A 120 0.72 2.22 -15.11
CA ARG A 120 0.47 0.94 -14.40
C ARG A 120 0.10 1.10 -12.92
N LEU A 121 0.23 2.30 -12.32
CA LEU A 121 -0.46 2.63 -11.05
C LEU A 121 -1.93 3.00 -11.30
N SER A 122 -2.26 3.49 -12.49
CA SER A 122 -3.63 3.70 -12.96
C SER A 122 -4.32 2.42 -13.46
N GLN A 123 -3.60 1.29 -13.55
CA GLN A 123 -4.22 0.00 -13.87
C GLN A 123 -4.63 -0.69 -12.55
N PRO A 124 -5.92 -1.03 -12.38
CA PRO A 124 -6.35 -1.79 -11.23
C PRO A 124 -5.59 -3.12 -11.21
N ASP A 125 -5.13 -3.50 -10.02
CA ASP A 125 -4.41 -4.76 -9.79
C ASP A 125 -5.20 -5.90 -10.44
N GLN A 126 -4.64 -6.52 -11.48
CA GLN A 126 -5.34 -7.53 -12.26
C GLN A 126 -5.68 -8.75 -11.41
N ASP A 127 -4.91 -9.00 -10.34
CA ASP A 127 -5.23 -10.06 -9.38
C ASP A 127 -6.46 -9.69 -8.55
N ALA A 128 -6.64 -8.41 -8.19
CA ALA A 128 -7.84 -7.93 -7.49
C ALA A 128 -9.08 -7.95 -8.40
N VAL A 129 -8.96 -7.54 -9.66
CA VAL A 129 -10.05 -7.57 -10.64
C VAL A 129 -10.49 -9.01 -10.94
N LEU A 130 -9.53 -9.92 -11.14
CA LEU A 130 -9.83 -11.33 -11.39
C LEU A 130 -10.48 -11.99 -10.15
N ASN A 131 -10.04 -11.64 -8.95
CA ASN A 131 -10.61 -12.17 -7.72
C ASN A 131 -12.05 -11.65 -7.49
N GLN A 132 -12.31 -10.37 -7.80
CA GLN A 132 -13.66 -9.78 -7.78
C GLN A 132 -14.60 -10.49 -8.77
N GLN A 133 -14.14 -10.76 -9.99
CA GLN A 133 -14.91 -11.46 -11.02
C GLN A 133 -15.24 -12.90 -10.59
N ARG A 134 -14.27 -13.62 -10.01
CA ARG A 134 -14.47 -14.98 -9.46
C ARG A 134 -15.49 -14.99 -8.33
N GLN A 135 -15.44 -14.03 -7.41
CA GLN A 135 -16.39 -13.93 -6.31
C GLN A 135 -17.81 -13.59 -6.79
N THR A 136 -17.93 -12.75 -7.82
CA THR A 136 -19.24 -12.41 -8.42
C THR A 136 -19.85 -13.61 -9.15
N ALA A 137 -19.05 -14.38 -9.89
CA ALA A 137 -19.51 -15.59 -10.57
C ALA A 137 -19.98 -16.69 -9.58
N LEU A 138 -19.27 -16.87 -8.47
CA LEU A 138 -19.66 -17.83 -7.42
C LEU A 138 -20.96 -17.44 -6.70
N ARG A 139 -21.24 -16.13 -6.55
CA ARG A 139 -22.51 -15.64 -5.99
C ARG A 139 -23.70 -15.83 -6.94
N GLY A 140 -23.45 -15.83 -8.26
CA GLY A 140 -24.48 -16.09 -9.28
C GLY A 140 -24.90 -17.56 -9.37
N LEU A 141 -24.00 -18.49 -9.08
CA LEU A 141 -24.26 -19.94 -9.14
C LEU A 141 -25.03 -20.50 -7.93
N LYS A 142 -25.08 -19.78 -6.80
CA LYS A 142 -25.81 -20.19 -5.58
C LYS A 142 -27.28 -19.71 -5.54
N LYS A 143 -27.77 -19.10 -6.61
CA LYS A 143 -29.14 -18.54 -6.71
C LYS A 143 -30.11 -19.38 -7.57
N ASN A 144 -29.72 -20.59 -7.97
CA ASN A 144 -30.60 -21.58 -8.60
C ASN A 144 -30.75 -22.82 -7.70
#